data_AF-A0A948XC21-F1
#
_entry.id   AF-A0A948XC21-F1
#
_cell.length_a   1.000
_cell.length_b   1.000
_cell.length_c   1.000
_cell.angle_alpha   90.00
_cell.angle_beta   90.00
_cell.angle_gamma   90.00
#
_symmetry.space_group_name_H-M   'P 1'
#
loop_
_entity.id
_entity.type
_entity.pdbx_description
1 polymer ?
#
loop_
_entity_poly.entity_id
_entity_poly.type
_entity_poly.pdbx_seq_one_letter_code
_entity_poly.pdbx_strand_id
1 'polypeptide(L)'
;MEAVLSIDAAERATILAALRYYQQQGQGDPSNRSDEIHDIATDGDNQISLDEEGIDVLCEKVNFGETPLMLDQVTQVVVFASEGVTRSVAVRDLPEGGVPCVVVDYDDMREHPHQEVGDFERERIGCTREEFDLAASYIW
;
A
#
# COMPACT_ATOMS: atom_id res chain seq x y z
N MET A 1 5.83 -20.59 14.40
CA MET A 1 5.58 -19.19 14.78
C MET A 1 6.87 -18.46 14.46
N GLU A 2 6.90 -17.69 13.37
CA GLU A 2 8.08 -16.91 13.03
C GLU A 2 8.23 -15.77 14.06
N ALA A 3 9.47 -15.52 14.48
CA ALA A 3 9.76 -14.40 15.38
C ALA A 3 9.74 -13.11 14.57
N VAL A 4 8.98 -12.11 15.03
CA VAL A 4 9.02 -10.77 14.42
C VAL A 4 10.31 -10.09 14.89
N LEU A 5 11.21 -9.83 13.95
CA LEU A 5 12.44 -9.07 14.20
C LEU A 5 12.09 -7.57 14.20
N SER A 6 12.31 -6.89 15.33
CA SER A 6 12.23 -5.43 15.40
C SER A 6 13.64 -4.86 15.27
N ILE A 7 13.85 -3.97 14.30
CA ILE A 7 15.14 -3.29 14.07
C ILE A 7 15.02 -1.79 14.32
N ASP A 8 16.00 -1.20 15.00
CA ASP A 8 16.09 0.24 15.22
C ASP A 8 16.74 1.00 14.04
N ALA A 9 16.89 2.32 14.17
CA ALA A 9 17.46 3.15 13.11
C ALA A 9 18.95 2.88 12.84
N ALA A 10 19.74 2.56 13.86
CA ALA A 10 21.15 2.25 13.72
C ALA A 10 21.32 0.88 13.07
N GLU A 11 20.56 -0.12 13.54
CA GLU A 11 20.54 -1.47 12.98
C GLU A 11 20.14 -1.46 11.50
N ARG A 12 19.08 -0.71 11.15
CA ARG A 12 18.66 -0.51 9.75
C ARG A 12 19.78 0.07 8.89
N ALA A 13 20.44 1.14 9.35
CA ALA A 13 21.52 1.77 8.60
C ALA A 13 22.71 0.81 8.41
N THR A 14 23.04 0.02 9.42
CA THR A 14 24.11 -0.99 9.36
C THR A 14 23.76 -2.11 8.39
N ILE A 15 22.53 -2.64 8.42
CA ILE A 15 22.07 -3.68 7.49
C ILE A 15 22.14 -3.17 6.05
N LEU A 16 21.65 -1.95 5.77
CA LEU A 16 21.73 -1.37 4.42
C LEU A 16 23.17 -1.19 3.95
N ALA A 17 24.08 -0.73 4.80
CA ALA A 17 25.48 -0.60 4.45
C ALA A 17 26.14 -1.96 4.14
N ALA A 18 25.82 -3.00 4.94
CA ALA A 18 26.31 -4.35 4.72
C ALA A 18 25.79 -4.95 3.41
N LEU A 19 24.50 -4.80 3.11
CA LEU A 19 23.89 -5.25 1.85
C LEU A 19 24.54 -4.57 0.63
N ARG A 20 24.80 -3.26 0.71
CA ARG A 20 25.49 -2.54 -0.36
C ARG A 20 26.93 -2.99 -0.54
N TYR A 21 27.66 -3.26 0.54
CA TYR A 21 29.00 -3.82 0.44
C TYR A 21 28.99 -5.22 -0.20
N TYR A 22 28.06 -6.07 0.24
CA TYR A 22 27.86 -7.42 -0.31
C TYR A 22 27.64 -7.38 -1.83
N GLN A 23 26.74 -6.51 -2.29
CA GLN A 23 26.47 -6.29 -3.71
C GLN A 23 27.71 -5.75 -4.45
N GLN A 24 28.43 -4.77 -3.89
CA GLN A 24 29.64 -4.20 -4.49
C GLN A 24 30.76 -5.23 -4.68
N GLN A 25 30.82 -6.27 -3.84
CA GLN A 25 31.77 -7.37 -4.00
C GLN A 25 31.30 -8.43 -5.01
N GLY A 26 30.20 -8.21 -5.73
CA GLY A 26 29.66 -9.15 -6.71
C GLY A 26 29.04 -10.40 -6.09
N GLN A 27 28.78 -10.38 -4.78
CA GLN A 27 28.31 -11.54 -4.01
C GLN A 27 26.83 -11.85 -4.29
N GLY A 28 26.15 -11.16 -5.19
CA GLY A 28 24.87 -11.63 -5.74
C GLY A 28 25.06 -12.95 -6.53
N ASP A 29 26.23 -13.15 -7.13
CA ASP A 29 26.60 -14.40 -7.79
C ASP A 29 27.26 -15.37 -6.77
N PRO A 30 26.75 -16.60 -6.59
CA PRO A 30 27.34 -17.60 -5.71
C PRO A 30 28.82 -17.89 -5.97
N SER A 31 29.30 -17.75 -7.21
CA SER A 31 30.70 -18.00 -7.58
C SER A 31 31.69 -16.97 -7.02
N ASN A 32 31.20 -15.79 -6.60
CA ASN A 32 32.02 -14.72 -6.06
C ASN A 32 32.10 -14.73 -4.52
N ARG A 33 31.51 -15.72 -3.86
CA ARG A 33 31.39 -15.78 -2.39
C ARG A 33 32.37 -16.75 -1.76
N SER A 34 32.73 -16.48 -0.50
CA SER A 34 33.45 -17.46 0.31
C SER A 34 32.47 -18.54 0.82
N ASP A 35 33.00 -19.73 1.16
CA ASP A 35 32.20 -20.83 1.73
C ASP A 35 31.45 -20.39 2.99
N GLU A 36 32.07 -19.59 3.85
CA GLU A 36 31.45 -19.06 5.08
C GLU A 36 30.24 -18.16 4.78
N ILE A 37 30.35 -17.30 3.77
CA ILE A 37 29.25 -16.42 3.36
C ILE A 37 28.17 -17.22 2.64
N HIS A 38 28.56 -18.19 1.82
CA HIS A 38 27.65 -19.07 1.11
C HIS A 38 26.75 -19.84 2.09
N ASP A 39 27.35 -20.46 3.11
CA ASP A 39 26.64 -21.19 4.16
C ASP A 39 25.59 -20.32 4.87
N ILE A 40 25.93 -19.06 5.18
CA ILE A 40 25.00 -18.09 5.78
C ILE A 40 23.87 -17.72 4.81
N ALA A 41 24.21 -17.44 3.55
CA ALA A 41 23.24 -16.97 2.56
C ALA A 41 22.23 -18.04 2.15
N THR A 42 22.63 -19.32 2.22
CA THR A 42 21.82 -20.46 1.81
C THR A 42 21.30 -21.31 2.97
N ASP A 43 21.61 -20.94 4.23
CA ASP A 43 21.35 -21.77 5.42
C ASP A 43 21.83 -23.21 5.20
N GLY A 44 23.10 -23.37 4.82
CA GLY A 44 23.67 -24.68 4.47
C GLY A 44 22.98 -25.37 3.28
N ASP A 45 22.71 -24.60 2.22
CA ASP A 45 22.05 -25.02 0.97
C ASP A 45 20.54 -25.37 1.09
N ASN A 46 19.88 -24.98 2.19
CA ASN A 46 18.44 -25.14 2.37
C ASN A 46 17.61 -24.10 1.59
N GLN A 47 18.21 -22.98 1.17
CA GLN A 47 17.52 -21.92 0.43
C GLN A 47 18.39 -21.29 -0.67
N ILE A 48 17.72 -20.68 -1.64
CA ILE A 48 18.37 -19.90 -2.70
C ILE A 48 18.58 -18.48 -2.17
N SER A 49 19.84 -18.06 -2.11
CA SER A 49 20.20 -16.67 -1.80
C SER A 49 19.76 -15.70 -2.90
N LEU A 50 19.54 -14.45 -2.53
CA LEU A 50 19.21 -13.38 -3.49
C LEU A 50 20.38 -13.08 -4.45
N ASP A 51 20.02 -12.71 -5.68
CA ASP A 51 20.92 -12.16 -6.68
C ASP A 51 21.00 -10.62 -6.58
N GLU A 52 21.68 -9.97 -7.53
CA GLU A 52 21.88 -8.52 -7.51
C GLU A 52 20.55 -7.74 -7.50
N GLU A 53 19.58 -8.15 -8.31
CA GLU A 53 18.26 -7.52 -8.36
C GLU A 53 17.47 -7.78 -7.08
N GLY A 54 17.49 -9.01 -6.57
CA GLY A 54 16.85 -9.36 -5.29
C GLY A 54 17.41 -8.56 -4.10
N ILE A 55 18.72 -8.27 -4.12
CA ILE A 55 19.37 -7.43 -3.09
C ILE A 55 18.89 -5.97 -3.18
N ASP A 56 18.67 -5.43 -4.38
CA ASP A 56 18.11 -4.08 -4.54
C ASP A 56 16.72 -3.98 -3.92
N VAL A 57 15.85 -4.94 -4.23
CA VAL A 57 14.49 -5.03 -3.65
C VAL A 57 14.57 -5.17 -2.12
N LEU A 58 15.50 -5.97 -1.60
CA LEU A 58 15.71 -6.10 -0.15
C LEU A 58 16.17 -4.77 0.48
N CYS A 59 17.05 -4.02 -0.18
CA CYS A 59 17.48 -2.71 0.32
C CYS A 59 16.30 -1.73 0.40
N GLU A 60 15.42 -1.71 -0.61
CA GLU A 60 14.21 -0.90 -0.56
C GLU A 60 13.30 -1.33 0.59
N LYS A 61 13.07 -2.64 0.74
CA LYS A 61 12.28 -3.23 1.83
C LYS A 61 12.85 -2.91 3.22
N VAL A 62 14.17 -2.94 3.40
CA VAL A 62 14.78 -2.60 4.70
C VAL A 62 14.72 -1.09 4.95
N ASN A 63 14.88 -0.27 3.92
CA ASN A 63 14.95 1.18 4.06
C ASN A 63 13.58 1.83 4.29
N PHE A 64 12.56 1.36 3.57
CA PHE A 64 11.22 1.94 3.59
C PHE A 64 10.21 1.06 4.35
N GLY A 65 10.65 -0.11 4.84
CA GLY A 65 9.77 -1.21 5.24
C GLY A 65 9.41 -2.05 4.01
N GLU A 66 8.81 -3.23 4.20
CA GLU A 66 7.85 -3.64 3.15
C GLU A 66 6.99 -2.41 2.98
N THR A 67 6.96 -1.79 1.80
CA THR A 67 5.72 -1.13 1.42
C THR A 67 4.79 -2.30 1.36
N PRO A 68 3.92 -2.51 2.36
CA PRO A 68 2.73 -3.20 1.96
C PRO A 68 2.19 -2.17 0.96
N LEU A 69 1.84 -2.61 -0.24
CA LEU A 69 0.56 -2.13 -0.69
C LEU A 69 -0.36 -2.55 0.46
N MET A 70 -0.54 -1.67 1.45
CA MET A 70 -1.40 -1.85 2.61
C MET A 70 -2.79 -1.92 1.98
N LEU A 71 -3.11 -3.10 1.47
CA LEU A 71 -4.42 -3.51 0.97
C LEU A 71 -5.39 -3.71 2.14
N ASP A 72 -4.96 -3.42 3.37
CA ASP A 72 -5.68 -3.50 4.64
C ASP A 72 -6.13 -2.14 5.19
N GLN A 73 -5.65 -1.02 4.64
CA GLN A 73 -6.34 0.27 4.74
C GLN A 73 -6.39 0.92 3.36
N VAL A 74 -7.10 0.28 2.43
CA VAL A 74 -7.48 0.99 1.21
C VAL A 74 -8.47 2.05 1.64
N THR A 75 -8.12 3.31 1.44
CA THR A 75 -9.01 4.44 1.70
C THR A 75 -9.84 4.69 0.44
N GLN A 76 -11.16 4.80 0.59
CA GLN A 76 -12.02 5.29 -0.48
C GLN A 76 -12.03 6.82 -0.46
N VAL A 77 -11.64 7.42 -1.59
CA VAL A 77 -11.85 8.84 -1.86
C VAL A 77 -13.23 9.03 -2.48
N VAL A 78 -14.04 9.92 -1.91
CA VAL A 78 -15.35 10.29 -2.46
C VAL A 78 -15.36 11.79 -2.76
N VAL A 79 -15.66 12.11 -4.01
CA VAL A 79 -15.84 13.48 -4.50
C VAL A 79 -17.32 13.72 -4.66
N PHE A 80 -17.88 14.65 -3.90
CA PHE A 80 -19.26 15.10 -4.07
C PHE A 80 -19.26 16.32 -5.00
N ALA A 81 -19.99 16.23 -6.11
CA ALA A 81 -20.07 17.26 -7.14
C ALA A 81 -21.53 17.60 -7.45
N SER A 82 -21.79 18.85 -7.82
CA SER A 82 -23.11 19.32 -8.25
C SER A 82 -22.98 20.67 -8.92
N GLU A 83 -23.80 20.93 -9.94
CA GLU A 83 -23.74 22.12 -10.80
C GLU A 83 -22.39 22.26 -11.52
N GLY A 84 -21.80 21.13 -11.93
CA GLY A 84 -20.50 21.07 -12.61
C GLY A 84 -19.30 21.49 -11.74
N VAL A 85 -19.44 21.57 -10.42
CA VAL A 85 -18.36 21.90 -9.49
C VAL A 85 -18.21 20.88 -8.37
N THR A 86 -16.99 20.72 -7.87
CA THR A 86 -16.72 19.95 -6.65
C THR A 86 -17.26 20.71 -5.44
N ARG A 87 -18.12 20.06 -4.65
CA ARG A 87 -18.67 20.58 -3.39
C ARG A 87 -17.81 20.20 -2.20
N SER A 88 -17.31 18.98 -2.18
CA SER A 88 -16.47 18.48 -1.10
C SER A 88 -15.73 17.21 -1.50
N VAL A 89 -14.57 16.99 -0.90
CA VAL A 89 -13.82 15.74 -1.02
C VAL A 89 -13.67 15.16 0.38
N ALA A 90 -13.96 13.87 0.50
CA ALA A 90 -13.87 13.15 1.76
C ALA A 90 -13.25 11.78 1.56
N VAL A 91 -12.71 11.25 2.64
CA VAL A 91 -12.08 9.93 2.67
C VAL A 91 -12.67 9.08 3.79
N ARG A 92 -12.80 7.78 3.54
CA ARG A 92 -13.18 6.78 4.55
C ARG A 92 -12.48 5.44 4.25
N ASP A 93 -12.63 4.47 5.14
CA ASP A 93 -12.21 3.10 4.85
C ASP A 93 -12.95 2.54 3.62
N LEU A 94 -12.23 1.90 2.70
CA LEU A 94 -12.81 1.29 1.51
C LEU A 94 -13.69 0.11 1.93
N PRO A 95 -14.97 0.09 1.55
CA PRO A 95 -15.80 -1.08 1.77
C PRO A 95 -15.25 -2.29 1.00
N GLU A 96 -15.50 -3.50 1.51
CA GLU A 96 -15.11 -4.74 0.83
C GLU A 96 -15.68 -4.78 -0.60
N GLY A 97 -14.81 -4.99 -1.60
CA GLY A 97 -15.19 -4.94 -3.02
C GLY A 97 -15.50 -3.53 -3.57
N GLY A 98 -15.27 -2.48 -2.79
CA GLY A 98 -15.48 -1.09 -3.17
C GLY A 98 -14.47 -0.56 -4.19
N VAL A 99 -14.81 0.56 -4.82
CA VAL A 99 -13.91 1.28 -5.73
C VAL A 99 -13.12 2.35 -4.95
N PRO A 100 -11.78 2.44 -5.11
CA PRO A 100 -10.94 3.38 -4.36
C PRO A 100 -11.28 4.86 -4.55
N CYS A 101 -11.92 5.21 -5.67
CA CYS A 101 -12.33 6.57 -5.96
C CYS A 101 -13.74 6.56 -6.56
N VAL A 102 -14.64 7.33 -5.96
CA VAL A 102 -16.01 7.50 -6.44
C VAL A 102 -16.32 8.99 -6.58
N VAL A 103 -16.95 9.35 -7.69
CA VAL A 103 -17.53 10.68 -7.89
C VAL A 103 -19.04 10.55 -7.79
N VAL A 104 -19.63 11.23 -6.81
CA VAL A 104 -21.07 11.39 -6.65
C VAL A 104 -21.43 12.74 -7.27
N ASP A 105 -21.79 12.72 -8.55
CA ASP A 105 -22.29 13.90 -9.26
C ASP A 105 -23.82 13.97 -9.14
N TYR A 106 -24.32 14.88 -8.30
CA TYR A 106 -25.76 15.04 -8.11
C TYR A 106 -26.47 15.61 -9.33
N ASP A 107 -25.77 16.10 -10.36
CA ASP A 107 -26.40 16.47 -11.62
C ASP A 107 -26.90 15.24 -12.41
N ASP A 108 -26.30 14.06 -12.22
CA ASP A 108 -26.75 12.78 -12.82
C ASP A 108 -28.18 12.44 -12.41
N MET A 109 -28.63 12.89 -11.24
CA MET A 109 -30.01 12.67 -10.76
C MET A 109 -31.06 13.29 -11.70
N ARG A 110 -30.69 14.28 -12.53
CA ARG A 110 -31.60 14.85 -13.53
C ARG A 110 -32.03 13.81 -14.57
N GLU A 111 -31.23 12.76 -14.78
CA GLU A 111 -31.55 11.64 -15.67
C GLU A 111 -32.55 10.65 -15.03
N HIS A 112 -32.70 10.71 -13.70
CA HIS A 112 -33.57 9.83 -12.89
C HIS A 112 -34.47 10.63 -11.93
N PRO A 113 -35.46 11.40 -12.43
CA PRO A 113 -36.20 12.40 -11.67
C PRO A 113 -37.11 11.86 -10.56
N HIS A 114 -37.26 10.53 -10.45
CA HIS A 114 -38.04 9.85 -9.42
C HIS A 114 -37.17 9.10 -8.41
N GLN A 115 -35.85 9.10 -8.58
CA GLN A 115 -34.94 8.48 -7.64
C GLN A 115 -34.76 9.40 -6.44
N GLU A 116 -34.97 8.85 -5.24
CA GLU A 116 -34.66 9.54 -4.00
C GLU A 116 -33.14 9.72 -3.86
N VAL A 117 -32.70 10.84 -3.26
CA VAL A 117 -31.26 11.15 -3.09
C VAL A 117 -30.53 10.03 -2.36
N GLY A 118 -31.14 9.47 -1.31
CA GLY A 118 -30.53 8.37 -0.56
C GLY A 118 -30.33 7.10 -1.39
N ASP A 119 -31.24 6.79 -2.31
CA ASP A 119 -31.12 5.64 -3.20
C ASP A 119 -30.00 5.85 -4.24
N PHE A 120 -29.90 7.08 -4.77
CA PHE A 120 -28.82 7.48 -5.66
C PHE A 120 -27.44 7.37 -5.00
N GLU A 121 -27.31 7.84 -3.75
CA GLU A 121 -26.07 7.74 -2.98
C GLU A 121 -25.72 6.28 -2.68
N ARG A 122 -26.70 5.47 -2.27
CA ARG A 122 -26.49 4.04 -2.01
C ARG A 122 -26.00 3.29 -3.26
N GLU A 123 -26.49 3.65 -4.44
CA GLU A 123 -26.04 3.06 -5.70
C GLU A 123 -24.57 3.38 -6.00
N ARG A 124 -24.11 4.60 -5.68
CA ARG A 124 -22.74 5.05 -6.01
C ARG A 124 -21.70 4.73 -4.94
N ILE A 125 -22.03 4.94 -3.68
CA ILE A 125 -21.09 4.80 -2.55
C ILE A 125 -21.54 3.75 -1.52
N GLY A 126 -22.60 2.98 -1.79
CA GLY A 126 -23.03 1.87 -0.93
C GLY A 126 -23.77 2.28 0.36
N CYS A 127 -23.88 3.57 0.65
CA CYS A 127 -24.60 4.13 1.79
C CYS A 127 -25.13 5.53 1.45
N THR A 128 -25.93 6.12 2.32
CA THR A 128 -26.29 7.54 2.23
C THR A 128 -25.11 8.43 2.65
N ARG A 129 -25.16 9.71 2.29
CA ARG A 129 -24.18 10.70 2.72
C ARG A 129 -24.17 10.91 4.23
N GLU A 130 -25.34 10.90 4.87
CA GLU A 130 -25.42 10.99 6.33
C GLU A 130 -24.71 9.82 7.02
N GLU A 131 -24.88 8.60 6.52
CA GLU A 131 -24.17 7.41 7.02
C GLU A 131 -22.67 7.48 6.71
N PHE A 132 -22.30 8.01 5.54
CA PHE A 132 -20.91 8.20 5.13
C PHE A 132 -20.18 9.15 6.08
N ASP A 133 -20.80 10.28 6.43
CA ASP A 133 -20.23 11.34 7.26
C ASP A 133 -19.87 10.88 8.68
N LEU A 134 -20.49 9.80 9.18
CA LEU A 134 -20.19 9.23 10.50
C LEU A 134 -18.78 8.61 10.58
N ALA A 135 -18.23 8.19 9.44
CA ALA A 135 -16.93 7.53 9.35
C ALA A 135 -15.94 8.26 8.42
N ALA A 136 -16.32 9.42 7.88
CA ALA A 136 -15.52 10.14 6.90
C ALA A 136 -14.66 11.23 7.53
N SER A 137 -13.52 11.49 6.88
CA SER A 137 -12.69 12.66 7.11
C SER A 137 -12.73 13.56 5.87
N TYR A 138 -13.09 14.83 6.05
CA TYR A 138 -13.14 15.81 4.97
C TYR A 138 -11.77 16.45 4.71
N ILE A 139 -11.44 16.63 3.43
CA ILE A 139 -10.21 17.30 2.98
C ILE A 139 -10.55 18.76 2.69
N TRP A 140 -9.80 19.68 3.28
CA TRP A 140 -9.98 21.14 3.19
C TRP A 140 -8.86 21.81 2.41
#